data_AF-A0A2J8P5V0-F1
#
_entry.id   AF-A0A2J8P5V0-F1
#
_cell.length_a   1.000
_cell.length_b   1.000
_cell.length_c   1.000
_cell.angle_alpha   90.00
_cell.angle_beta   90.00
_cell.angle_gamma   90.00
#
_symmetry.space_group_name_H-M   'P 1'
#
loop_
_entity.id
_entity.type
_entity.pdbx_description
1 polymer ?
#
loop_
_entity_poly.entity_id
_entity_poly.type
_entity_poly.pdbx_seq_one_letter_code
_entity_poly.pdbx_strand_id
1 'polypeptide(L)' 'ITLGSLRLDCPAAVVDDNEKNLSLGLQTLRSLKCIINLDKHRLIMGKTDKEEIPFVETVSLNEDK' A
#
# COMPACT_ATOMS: atom_id res chain seq x y z
N ILE A 1 -11.11 0.20 4.14
CA ILE A 1 -9.83 -0.45 4.51
C ILE A 1 -9.00 0.55 5.31
N THR A 2 -8.13 0.13 6.22
CA THR A 2 -7.23 1.07 6.93
C THR A 2 -5.80 0.87 6.44
N LEU A 3 -5.10 1.96 6.13
CA LEU A 3 -3.71 1.98 5.71
C LEU A 3 -2.94 2.92 6.67
N GLY A 4 -2.10 2.36 7.54
CA GLY A 4 -1.55 3.13 8.67
C GLY A 4 -2.68 3.55 9.62
N SER A 5 -2.80 4.84 9.90
CA SER A 5 -3.94 5.43 10.63
C SER A 5 -5.08 5.90 9.72
N LEU A 6 -4.86 5.94 8.40
CA LEU A 6 -5.84 6.45 7.44
C LEU A 6 -6.91 5.40 7.11
N ARG A 7 -8.17 5.78 7.34
CA ARG A 7 -9.33 5.02 6.85
C ARG A 7 -9.63 5.38 5.41
N LEU A 8 -9.54 4.39 4.53
CA LEU A 8 -9.85 4.47 3.11
C LEU A 8 -11.30 4.08 2.87
N ASP A 9 -12.07 5.02 2.34
CA ASP A 9 -13.35 4.78 1.69
C ASP A 9 -13.11 4.72 0.18
N CYS A 10 -13.05 3.51 -0.35
CA CYS A 10 -12.75 3.28 -1.76
C CYS A 10 -13.43 2.00 -2.26
N PRO A 11 -13.90 1.98 -3.51
CA PRO A 11 -14.33 0.76 -4.17
C PRO A 11 -13.12 -0.16 -4.40
N ALA A 12 -13.36 -1.48 -4.35
CA ALA A 12 -12.38 -2.50 -4.68
C ALA A 12 -13.00 -3.51 -5.63
N ALA A 13 -12.22 -3.99 -6.59
CA ALA A 13 -12.60 -5.13 -7.43
C ALA A 13 -12.13 -6.40 -6.73
N VAL A 14 -13.01 -7.38 -6.58
CA VAL A 14 -12.66 -8.72 -6.14
C VAL A 14 -12.39 -9.54 -7.38
N VAL A 15 -11.16 -10.03 -7.51
CA VAL A 15 -10.71 -10.83 -8.64
C VAL A 15 -10.45 -12.24 -8.13
N ASP A 16 -10.83 -13.24 -8.91
CA ASP A 16 -10.51 -14.64 -8.62
C ASP A 16 -9.03 -14.88 -8.97
N ASP A 17 -8.19 -14.71 -7.96
CA ASP A 17 -6.74 -14.91 -8.03
C ASP A 17 -6.32 -15.82 -6.86
N ASN A 18 -5.35 -16.69 -7.12
CA ASN A 18 -4.82 -17.62 -6.12
C ASN A 18 -3.98 -16.86 -5.06
N GLU A 19 -3.52 -15.65 -5.39
CA GLU A 19 -2.80 -14.79 -4.47
C GLU A 19 -3.74 -13.94 -3.60
N LYS A 20 -3.54 -13.98 -2.27
CA LYS A 20 -4.32 -13.18 -1.30
C LYS A 20 -3.78 -11.75 -1.18
N ASN A 21 -3.55 -11.09 -2.31
CA ASN A 21 -2.94 -9.78 -2.37
C ASN A 21 -3.98 -8.66 -2.42
N LEU A 22 -3.70 -7.55 -1.73
CA LEU A 22 -4.46 -6.30 -1.87
C LEU A 22 -3.67 -5.35 -2.76
N SER A 23 -4.23 -5.03 -3.93
CA SER A 23 -3.61 -4.11 -4.89
C SER A 23 -4.20 -2.72 -4.78
N LEU A 24 -3.33 -1.72 -4.57
CA LEU A 24 -3.69 -0.31 -4.68
C LEU A 24 -3.40 0.18 -6.10
N GLY A 25 -4.43 0.28 -6.93
CA GLY A 25 -4.30 0.76 -8.29
C GLY A 25 -3.93 2.25 -8.39
N LEU A 26 -3.48 2.68 -9.57
CA LEU A 26 -3.09 4.08 -9.86
C LEU A 26 -4.19 5.08 -9.54
N GLN A 27 -5.46 4.73 -9.78
CA GLN A 27 -6.59 5.59 -9.43
C GLN A 27 -6.60 5.93 -7.93
N THR A 28 -6.44 4.91 -7.08
CA THR A 28 -6.43 5.05 -5.62
C THR A 28 -5.20 5.83 -5.18
N LEU A 29 -4.02 5.50 -5.68
CA LEU A 29 -2.77 6.20 -5.34
C LEU A 29 -2.83 7.71 -5.67
N ARG A 30 -3.39 8.07 -6.83
CA ARG A 30 -3.58 9.49 -7.22
C ARG A 30 -4.60 10.20 -6.33
N SER A 31 -5.73 9.57 -6.03
CA SER A 31 -6.78 10.15 -5.18
C SER A 31 -6.29 10.46 -3.76
N LEU A 32 -5.38 9.64 -3.26
CA LEU A 32 -4.75 9.78 -1.94
C LEU A 32 -3.50 10.66 -1.96
N LYS A 33 -3.08 11.13 -3.15
CA LYS A 33 -1.85 11.90 -3.36
C LYS A 33 -0.64 11.19 -2.76
N CYS A 34 -0.55 9.88 -2.95
CA CYS A 34 0.55 9.08 -2.43
C CYS A 34 1.88 9.48 -3.10
N ILE A 35 2.96 9.45 -2.33
CA ILE A 35 4.33 9.52 -2.83
C ILE A 35 5.03 8.22 -2.45
N ILE A 36 5.46 7.46 -3.44
CA ILE A 36 6.27 6.26 -3.25
C ILE A 36 7.72 6.74 -3.11
N ASN A 37 8.22 6.84 -1.88
CA ASN A 37 9.57 7.30 -1.61
C ASN A 37 10.49 6.09 -1.44
N LEU A 38 11.26 5.78 -2.48
CA LEU A 38 12.21 4.67 -2.48
C LEU A 38 13.44 4.97 -1.63
N ASP A 39 13.90 6.22 -1.59
CA ASP A 39 15.08 6.62 -0.81
C ASP A 39 14.87 6.40 0.70
N LYS A 40 13.66 6.68 1.19
CA LYS A 40 13.27 6.47 2.58
C LYS A 40 12.60 5.12 2.85
N HIS A 41 12.37 4.30 1.83
CA HIS A 41 11.59 3.07 1.90
C HIS A 41 10.20 3.27 2.55
N ARG A 42 9.48 4.32 2.13
CA ARG A 42 8.19 4.73 2.73
C ARG A 42 7.16 5.12 1.68
N LEU A 43 5.90 4.81 1.97
CA LEU A 43 4.73 5.38 1.30
C LEU A 43 4.26 6.62 2.08
N ILE A 44 4.25 7.78 1.45
CA ILE A 44 3.82 9.03 2.08
C ILE A 44 2.41 9.37 1.61
N MET A 45 1.49 9.57 2.54
CA MET A 45 0.08 9.88 2.26
C MET A 45 -0.14 11.39 2.19
N GLY A 46 -0.27 11.94 0.97
CA GLY A 46 -0.40 13.38 0.77
C GLY A 46 -1.72 13.99 1.27
N LYS A 47 -2.73 13.16 1.57
CA LYS A 47 -4.05 13.62 2.03
C LYS A 47 -4.18 13.76 3.55
N THR A 48 -3.26 13.17 4.32
CA THR A 48 -3.27 13.15 5.79
C THR A 48 -1.91 13.58 6.32
N ASP A 49 -1.72 14.87 6.62
CA ASP A 49 -0.53 15.46 7.28
C ASP A 49 0.84 14.85 6.91
N LYS A 50 0.96 14.32 5.68
CA LYS A 50 2.10 13.54 5.18
C LYS A 50 2.50 12.37 6.09
N GLU A 51 1.53 11.60 6.57
CA GLU A 51 1.78 10.32 7.26
C GLU A 51 2.70 9.44 6.41
N GLU A 52 3.79 8.95 7.02
CA GLU A 52 4.79 8.12 6.34
C GLU A 52 4.69 6.66 6.82
N ILE A 53 4.27 5.77 5.93
CA ILE A 53 4.08 4.35 6.20
C ILE A 53 5.31 3.59 5.70
N PRO A 54 6.05 2.86 6.54
CA PRO A 54 7.19 2.06 6.10
C PRO A 54 6.74 0.94 5.16
N PHE A 55 7.54 0.65 4.13
CA PHE A 55 7.32 -0.55 3.34
C PHE A 55 7.54 -1.80 4.20
N VAL A 56 6.82 -2.86 3.87
CA VAL A 56 7.04 -4.16 4.51
C VAL A 56 8.42 -4.65 4.08
N GLU A 57 9.26 -4.97 5.05
CA GLU A 57 10.50 -5.69 4.78
C GLU A 57 10.11 -7.08 4.27
N THR A 58 10.50 -7.39 3.03
CA THR A 58 10.42 -8.76 2.55
C THR A 58 11.42 -9.56 3.36
N VAL A 59 10.98 -10.21 4.43
CA VAL A 59 11.68 -11.38 4.93
C VAL A 59 11.67 -12.31 3.72
N SER A 60 12.84 -12.52 3.10
CA SER A 60 12.99 -13.62 2.16
C SER A 60 12.53 -14.84 2.92
N LEU A 61 11.30 -15.29 2.66
CA LEU A 61 10.90 -16.64 3.01
C LEU A 61 11.86 -17.47 2.19
N ASN A 62 12.97 -17.87 2.79
CA ASN A 62 13.92 -18.76 2.17
C ASN A 62 13.09 -19.90 1.60
N GLU A 63 13.20 -20.07 0.28
CA GLU A 63 12.71 -21.23 -0.44
C GLU A 63 13.53 -22.44 0.03
N ASP A 64 13.25 -22.92 1.25
CA ASP A 64 13.66 -24.23 1.73
C ASP A 64 12.39 -25.07 1.90
N LYS A 65 11.92 -25.65 0.78
CA LYS A 65 11.57 -27.08 0.72
C LYS A 65 11.39 -27.59 -0.71
#